data_AF-A0A3B0U9F9-F1
#
_entry.id   AF-A0A3B0U9F9-F1
#
_cell.length_a   1.000
_cell.length_b   1.000
_cell.length_c   1.000
_cell.angle_alpha   90.00
_cell.angle_beta   90.00
_cell.angle_gamma   90.00
#
_symmetry.space_group_name_H-M   'P 1'
#
loop_
_entity.id
_entity.type
_entity.pdbx_description
1 polymer ?
#
loop_
_entity_poly.entity_id
_entity_poly.type
_entity_poly.pdbx_seq_one_letter_code
_entity_poly.pdbx_strand_id
1 'polypeptide(L)'
;MRSVINFSYYASNGYLIFIPDIKYRVGYPGASAYDCVISGTQTMLDRYPFIDRSRLGMQGQSWGGYQSAYLVTRTDMFRCAQAGAPVSNMTSAYGGIRWGSGMSREFQYEHTQSRIGGTLWDKLPLYMQNSPLFSVPRIHTPLLIMHNDKDNAVPWYQGIELFNAMRRLNKPVWMLVYNGQPHNLSRRADEKDLTRRMQQFFDYFLKGTAEPKWMKQGIPAVDKGRDFGFELEK
;
A
#
# COMPACT_ATOMS: atom_id res chain seq x y z
N MET A 1 -10.43 10.77 7.55
CA MET A 1 -9.44 9.67 7.66
C MET A 1 -8.09 10.21 7.22
N ARG A 2 -7.01 9.88 7.95
CA ARG A 2 -5.73 10.61 7.82
C ARG A 2 -4.76 10.05 6.77
N SER A 3 -4.83 8.75 6.46
CA SER A 3 -3.90 8.07 5.54
C SER A 3 -4.56 6.99 4.65
N VAL A 4 -5.88 7.05 4.50
CA VAL A 4 -6.65 6.21 3.57
C VAL A 4 -7.54 7.12 2.73
N ILE A 5 -8.11 6.59 1.64
CA ILE A 5 -9.04 7.34 0.81
C ILE A 5 -10.19 7.91 1.66
N ASN A 6 -10.65 9.11 1.32
CA ASN A 6 -11.87 9.66 1.91
C ASN A 6 -13.08 9.16 1.12
N PHE A 7 -13.89 8.29 1.72
CA PHE A 7 -14.97 7.60 1.00
C PHE A 7 -15.96 8.56 0.37
N SER A 8 -16.45 9.55 1.12
CA SER A 8 -17.39 10.55 0.59
C SER A 8 -16.76 11.37 -0.53
N TYR A 9 -15.48 11.75 -0.40
CA TYR A 9 -14.78 12.49 -1.45
C TYR A 9 -14.67 11.68 -2.75
N TYR A 10 -14.25 10.42 -2.67
CA TYR A 10 -14.09 9.57 -3.84
C TYR A 10 -15.44 9.21 -4.47
N ALA A 11 -16.46 8.89 -3.66
CA ALA A 11 -17.82 8.63 -4.13
C ALA A 11 -18.39 9.84 -4.88
N SER A 12 -18.26 11.05 -4.33
CA SER A 12 -18.69 12.29 -5.00
C SER A 12 -17.88 12.62 -6.26
N ASN A 13 -16.73 11.98 -6.48
CA ASN A 13 -15.89 12.12 -7.66
C ASN A 13 -15.99 10.91 -8.61
N GLY A 14 -17.10 10.17 -8.55
CA GLY A 14 -17.43 9.12 -9.53
C GLY A 14 -16.71 7.78 -9.32
N TYR A 15 -16.16 7.54 -8.12
CA TYR A 15 -15.63 6.22 -7.76
C TYR A 15 -16.68 5.39 -7.02
N LEU A 16 -16.74 4.09 -7.31
CA LEU A 16 -17.37 3.11 -6.43
C LEU A 16 -16.34 2.62 -5.41
N ILE A 17 -16.71 2.58 -4.13
CA ILE A 17 -15.86 2.07 -3.06
C ILE A 17 -16.39 0.72 -2.58
N PHE A 18 -15.53 -0.30 -2.62
CA PHE A 18 -15.82 -1.63 -2.11
C PHE A 18 -14.83 -2.00 -1.01
N ILE A 19 -15.33 -2.45 0.14
CA ILE A 19 -14.53 -2.79 1.32
C ILE A 19 -14.96 -4.18 1.79
N PRO A 20 -14.27 -5.25 1.35
CA PRO A 20 -14.59 -6.60 1.79
C PRO A 20 -14.04 -6.87 3.19
N ASP A 21 -14.81 -7.63 3.98
CA ASP A 21 -14.28 -8.28 5.17
C ASP A 21 -13.40 -9.47 4.78
N ILE A 22 -12.30 -9.65 5.52
CA ILE A 22 -11.34 -10.72 5.27
C ILE A 22 -11.40 -11.75 6.40
N LYS A 23 -11.67 -13.00 6.04
CA LYS A 23 -11.54 -14.13 6.97
C LYS A 23 -10.16 -14.75 6.84
N TYR A 24 -9.41 -14.75 7.94
CA TYR A 24 -8.02 -15.17 7.94
C TYR A 24 -7.84 -16.61 8.41
N ARG A 25 -6.92 -17.32 7.76
CA ARG A 25 -6.35 -18.58 8.23
C ARG A 25 -4.98 -18.32 8.85
N VAL A 26 -4.71 -18.97 9.98
CA VAL A 26 -3.37 -18.96 10.61
C VAL A 26 -2.33 -19.47 9.59
N GLY A 27 -1.18 -18.81 9.53
CA GLY A 27 -0.08 -19.08 8.59
C GLY A 27 -0.21 -18.41 7.23
N TYR A 28 -1.43 -18.04 6.81
CA TYR A 28 -1.71 -17.63 5.43
C TYR A 28 -2.46 -16.29 5.32
N PRO A 29 -2.07 -15.22 6.06
CA PRO A 29 -2.79 -13.95 6.03
C PRO A 29 -2.88 -13.34 4.62
N GLY A 30 -1.80 -13.41 3.82
CA GLY A 30 -1.78 -12.88 2.46
C GLY A 30 -2.70 -13.65 1.52
N ALA A 31 -2.66 -14.98 1.56
CA ALA A 31 -3.55 -15.81 0.75
C ALA A 31 -5.02 -15.63 1.15
N SER A 32 -5.32 -15.51 2.45
CA SER A 32 -6.67 -15.18 2.91
C SER A 32 -7.15 -13.82 2.39
N ALA A 33 -6.29 -12.80 2.38
CA ALA A 33 -6.63 -11.51 1.81
C ALA A 33 -6.88 -11.60 0.29
N TYR A 34 -6.05 -12.35 -0.43
CA TYR A 34 -6.26 -12.62 -1.86
C TYR A 34 -7.62 -13.28 -2.09
N ASP A 35 -7.92 -14.38 -1.38
CA ASP A 35 -9.15 -15.14 -1.56
C ASP A 35 -10.39 -14.25 -1.38
N CYS A 36 -10.44 -13.45 -0.29
CA CYS A 36 -11.59 -12.59 0.00
C CYS A 36 -11.70 -11.37 -0.94
N VAL A 37 -10.59 -10.68 -1.21
CA VAL A 37 -10.63 -9.45 -2.02
C VAL A 37 -10.90 -9.75 -3.49
N ILE A 38 -10.26 -10.78 -4.04
CA ILE A 38 -10.42 -11.14 -5.47
C ILE A 38 -11.81 -11.71 -5.73
N SER A 39 -12.28 -12.65 -4.90
CA SER A 39 -13.64 -13.19 -5.06
C SER A 39 -14.73 -12.14 -4.81
N GLY A 40 -14.54 -11.29 -3.80
CA GLY A 40 -15.45 -10.17 -3.51
C GLY A 40 -15.52 -9.18 -4.68
N THR A 41 -14.37 -8.80 -5.23
CA THR A 41 -14.31 -7.91 -6.41
C THR A 41 -14.99 -8.57 -7.60
N GLN A 42 -14.69 -9.84 -7.90
CA GLN A 42 -15.31 -10.56 -9.01
C GLN A 42 -16.83 -10.61 -8.87
N THR A 43 -17.33 -10.90 -7.67
CA THR A 43 -18.77 -10.90 -7.37
C THR A 43 -19.41 -9.54 -7.63
N MET A 44 -18.75 -8.45 -7.25
CA MET A 44 -19.22 -7.09 -7.54
C MET A 44 -19.27 -6.83 -9.05
N LEU A 45 -18.24 -7.23 -9.81
CA LEU A 45 -18.17 -7.07 -11.26
C LEU A 45 -19.19 -7.90 -12.03
N ASP A 46 -19.60 -9.05 -11.49
CA ASP A 46 -20.61 -9.92 -12.11
C ASP A 46 -22.02 -9.40 -11.80
N ARG A 47 -22.24 -8.87 -10.58
CA ARG A 47 -23.56 -8.42 -10.14
C ARG A 47 -23.94 -7.01 -10.62
N TYR A 48 -22.95 -6.14 -10.83
CA TYR A 48 -23.19 -4.73 -11.14
C TYR A 48 -22.51 -4.34 -12.46
N PRO A 49 -23.24 -4.42 -13.60
CA PRO A 49 -22.68 -4.15 -14.94
C PRO A 49 -22.12 -2.74 -15.15
N PHE A 50 -22.49 -1.77 -14.29
CA PHE A 50 -21.96 -0.42 -14.35
C PHE A 50 -20.55 -0.28 -13.76
N ILE A 51 -20.01 -1.33 -13.12
CA ILE A 51 -18.62 -1.33 -12.63
C ILE A 51 -17.68 -1.70 -13.77
N ASP A 52 -16.77 -0.79 -14.10
CA ASP A 52 -15.81 -0.98 -15.19
C ASP A 52 -14.65 -1.89 -14.76
N ARG A 53 -14.59 -3.09 -15.33
CA ARG A 53 -13.55 -4.11 -15.08
C ARG A 53 -12.14 -3.64 -15.38
N SER A 54 -11.96 -2.65 -16.26
CA SER A 54 -10.66 -2.15 -16.69
C SER A 54 -10.10 -1.03 -15.78
N ARG A 55 -10.92 -0.50 -14.87
CA ARG A 55 -10.60 0.70 -14.05
C ARG A 55 -10.70 0.41 -12.55
N LEU A 56 -10.04 -0.66 -12.13
CA LEU A 56 -9.99 -1.10 -10.73
C LEU A 56 -8.71 -0.61 -10.03
N GLY A 57 -8.88 0.10 -8.91
CA GLY A 57 -7.79 0.52 -8.03
C GLY A 57 -7.87 -0.16 -6.66
N MET A 58 -6.72 -0.33 -6.02
CA MET A 58 -6.63 -0.86 -4.65
C MET A 58 -5.90 0.13 -3.75
N GLN A 59 -6.38 0.28 -2.51
CA GLN A 59 -5.72 1.12 -1.50
C GLN A 59 -5.76 0.45 -0.13
N GLY A 60 -4.66 0.54 0.60
CA GLY A 60 -4.64 0.20 2.02
C GLY A 60 -3.51 0.85 2.79
N GLN A 61 -3.74 1.06 4.08
CA GLN A 61 -2.77 1.60 5.05
C GLN A 61 -2.45 0.55 6.11
N SER A 62 -1.21 0.52 6.59
CA SER A 62 -0.77 -0.40 7.63
C SER A 62 -0.96 -1.87 7.19
N TRP A 63 -1.80 -2.63 7.89
CA TRP A 63 -2.19 -3.97 7.47
C TRP A 63 -2.79 -4.03 6.07
N GLY A 64 -3.62 -3.05 5.70
CA GLY A 64 -4.13 -2.92 4.33
C GLY A 64 -3.01 -2.59 3.33
N GLY A 65 -1.95 -1.92 3.77
CA GLY A 65 -0.77 -1.65 2.96
C GLY A 65 0.04 -2.92 2.69
N TYR A 66 0.22 -3.76 3.72
CA TYR A 66 0.74 -5.12 3.55
C TYR A 66 -0.11 -5.92 2.53
N GLN A 67 -1.43 -5.92 2.70
CA GLN A 67 -2.33 -6.64 1.79
C GLN A 67 -2.22 -6.11 0.37
N SER A 68 -2.21 -4.80 0.19
CA SER A 68 -2.04 -4.18 -1.12
C SER A 68 -0.73 -4.61 -1.78
N ALA A 69 0.38 -4.57 -1.04
CA ALA A 69 1.69 -5.01 -1.52
C ALA A 69 1.72 -6.53 -1.81
N TYR A 70 1.05 -7.36 -1.01
CA TYR A 70 0.95 -8.80 -1.26
C TYR A 70 0.12 -9.10 -2.50
N LEU A 71 -1.07 -8.51 -2.64
CA LEU A 71 -2.00 -8.81 -3.73
C LEU A 71 -1.41 -8.48 -5.11
N VAL A 72 -0.70 -7.36 -5.26
CA VAL A 72 -0.06 -7.00 -6.54
C VAL A 72 1.07 -7.96 -6.94
N THR A 73 1.52 -8.85 -6.05
CA THR A 73 2.49 -9.91 -6.39
C THR A 73 1.81 -11.20 -6.88
N ARG A 74 0.47 -11.26 -6.83
CA ARG A 74 -0.36 -12.46 -7.06
C ARG A 74 -1.40 -12.26 -8.15
N THR A 75 -1.67 -11.03 -8.58
CA THR A 75 -2.66 -10.72 -9.60
C THR A 75 -2.35 -9.38 -10.27
N ASP A 76 -2.78 -9.26 -11.52
CA ASP A 76 -2.79 -8.02 -12.30
C ASP A 76 -4.21 -7.45 -12.46
N MET A 77 -5.19 -7.92 -11.66
CA MET A 77 -6.59 -7.46 -11.69
C MET A 77 -6.72 -5.94 -11.47
N PHE A 78 -5.83 -5.35 -10.68
CA PHE A 78 -5.86 -3.92 -10.37
C PHE A 78 -4.96 -3.14 -11.34
N ARG A 79 -5.52 -2.07 -11.91
CA ARG A 79 -4.84 -1.18 -12.85
C ARG A 79 -3.75 -0.34 -12.18
N CYS A 80 -3.93 -0.04 -10.89
CA CYS A 80 -2.95 0.58 -10.00
C CYS A 80 -3.28 0.26 -8.53
N ALA A 81 -2.29 0.39 -7.65
CA ALA A 81 -2.49 0.21 -6.21
C ALA A 81 -1.72 1.22 -5.37
N GLN A 82 -2.19 1.47 -4.15
CA GLN A 82 -1.50 2.25 -3.14
C GLN A 82 -1.28 1.41 -1.88
N ALA A 83 -0.02 1.30 -1.45
CA ALA A 83 0.38 0.59 -0.23
C ALA A 83 0.97 1.58 0.78
N GLY A 84 0.21 1.91 1.80
CA GLY A 84 0.62 2.83 2.86
C GLY A 84 1.15 2.11 4.09
N ALA A 85 2.29 2.55 4.61
CA ALA A 85 3.09 1.91 5.66
C ALA A 85 3.15 0.37 5.55
N PRO A 86 3.52 -0.20 4.38
CA PRO A 86 3.48 -1.64 4.17
C PRO A 86 4.57 -2.35 4.99
N VAL A 87 4.29 -3.58 5.41
CA VAL A 87 5.32 -4.57 5.74
C VAL A 87 5.63 -5.34 4.45
N SER A 88 6.86 -5.23 3.95
CA SER A 88 7.29 -5.87 2.71
C SER A 88 8.12 -7.13 2.95
N ASN A 89 8.80 -7.20 4.09
CA ASN A 89 9.68 -8.28 4.47
C ASN A 89 9.45 -8.64 5.94
N MET A 90 8.65 -9.68 6.16
CA MET A 90 8.33 -10.16 7.51
C MET A 90 9.56 -10.76 8.21
N THR A 91 10.60 -11.21 7.50
CA THR A 91 11.80 -11.75 8.15
C THR A 91 12.60 -10.63 8.83
N SER A 92 12.82 -9.51 8.15
CA SER A 92 13.51 -8.34 8.74
C SER A 92 12.63 -7.59 9.73
N ALA A 93 11.32 -7.55 9.51
CA ALA A 93 10.40 -6.85 10.40
C ALA A 93 10.06 -7.61 11.70
N TYR A 94 10.29 -8.93 11.75
CA TYR A 94 10.00 -9.79 12.91
C TYR A 94 10.81 -9.39 14.15
N GLY A 95 12.14 -9.30 14.01
CA GLY A 95 13.05 -8.90 15.10
C GLY A 95 13.12 -7.39 15.36
N GLY A 96 12.24 -6.59 14.75
CA GLY A 96 12.23 -5.15 14.95
C GLY A 96 11.51 -4.72 16.23
N ILE A 97 11.70 -3.46 16.61
CA ILE A 97 10.99 -2.83 17.73
C ILE A 97 9.81 -2.01 17.22
N ARG A 98 8.67 -2.12 17.90
CA ARG A 98 7.54 -1.19 17.75
C ARG A 98 7.83 0.05 18.60
N TRP A 99 8.53 1.02 18.03
CA TRP A 99 9.02 2.22 18.74
C TRP A 99 7.96 2.98 19.54
N GLY A 100 6.69 2.94 19.11
CA GLY A 100 5.59 3.59 19.83
C GLY A 100 5.24 2.93 21.17
N SER A 101 5.56 1.65 21.36
CA SER A 101 5.33 0.93 22.62
C SER A 101 6.59 0.33 23.25
N GLY A 102 7.73 0.33 22.55
CA GLY A 102 8.97 -0.31 23.02
C GLY A 102 8.97 -1.84 22.96
N MET A 103 7.89 -2.46 22.49
CA MET A 103 7.75 -3.92 22.41
C MET A 103 8.51 -4.49 21.22
N SER A 104 9.02 -5.72 21.35
CA SER A 104 9.36 -6.54 20.19
C SER A 104 8.13 -6.72 19.29
N ARG A 105 8.35 -6.80 17.99
CA ARG A 105 7.31 -7.05 16.99
C ARG A 105 6.99 -8.53 16.83
N GLU A 106 7.64 -9.45 17.53
CA GLU A 106 7.41 -10.89 17.38
C GLU A 106 5.92 -11.28 17.56
N PHE A 107 5.28 -10.76 18.62
CA PHE A 107 3.89 -11.10 18.97
C PHE A 107 2.87 -10.86 17.83
N GLN A 108 3.09 -9.84 17.01
CA GLN A 108 2.18 -9.52 15.90
C GLN A 108 2.33 -10.47 14.72
N TYR A 109 3.50 -11.08 14.57
CA TYR A 109 3.73 -12.08 13.56
C TYR A 109 3.24 -13.45 14.02
N GLU A 110 3.49 -13.81 15.29
CA GLU A 110 3.14 -15.14 15.78
C GLU A 110 1.65 -15.30 16.04
N HIS A 111 1.00 -14.30 16.65
CA HIS A 111 -0.34 -14.48 17.22
C HIS A 111 -1.41 -13.54 16.65
N THR A 112 -1.11 -12.26 16.43
CA THR A 112 -2.15 -11.26 16.19
C THR A 112 -2.37 -10.96 14.71
N GLN A 113 -1.89 -9.81 14.23
CA GLN A 113 -2.27 -9.30 12.92
C GLN A 113 -1.79 -10.19 11.77
N SER A 114 -0.53 -10.65 11.80
CA SER A 114 0.01 -11.54 10.76
C SER A 114 -0.26 -13.01 11.02
N ARG A 115 -0.47 -13.41 12.28
CA ARG A 115 -0.90 -14.76 12.68
C ARG A 115 -0.22 -15.90 11.91
N ILE A 116 1.10 -15.81 11.73
CA ILE A 116 1.93 -16.82 11.06
C ILE A 116 1.91 -18.14 11.86
N GLY A 117 1.70 -18.09 13.17
CA GLY A 117 1.46 -19.27 14.01
C GLY A 117 2.73 -19.99 14.46
N GLY A 118 3.85 -19.27 14.56
CA GLY A 118 5.11 -19.78 15.09
C GLY A 118 6.24 -18.80 14.85
N THR A 119 7.40 -19.06 15.45
CA THR A 119 8.58 -18.17 15.36
C THR A 119 9.14 -18.10 13.94
N LEU A 120 9.99 -17.11 13.67
CA LEU A 120 10.69 -17.00 12.39
C LEU A 120 11.53 -18.24 12.07
N TRP A 121 12.15 -18.85 13.08
CA TRP A 121 13.01 -20.02 12.89
C TRP A 121 12.20 -21.29 12.61
N ASP A 122 11.05 -21.45 13.27
CA ASP A 122 10.19 -22.64 13.08
C ASP A 122 9.38 -22.58 11.78
N LYS A 123 9.03 -21.37 11.32
CA LYS A 123 8.11 -21.13 10.21
C LYS A 123 8.71 -20.28 9.10
N LEU A 124 10.04 -20.27 8.93
CA LEU A 124 10.73 -19.44 7.92
C LEU A 124 10.07 -19.47 6.52
N PRO A 125 9.66 -20.63 5.96
CA PRO A 125 8.98 -20.66 4.67
C PRO A 125 7.70 -19.82 4.63
N LEU A 126 6.91 -19.78 5.72
CA LEU A 126 5.69 -18.97 5.80
C LEU A 126 6.01 -17.47 5.91
N TYR A 127 7.06 -17.09 6.63
CA TYR A 127 7.50 -15.69 6.67
C TYR A 127 7.97 -15.21 5.30
N MET A 128 8.72 -16.03 4.56
CA MET A 128 9.14 -15.72 3.19
C MET A 128 7.94 -15.67 2.24
N GLN A 129 7.04 -16.66 2.30
CA GLN A 129 5.85 -16.72 1.46
C GLN A 129 4.93 -15.51 1.65
N ASN A 130 4.78 -15.04 2.89
CA ASN A 130 3.94 -13.88 3.20
C ASN A 130 4.67 -12.54 3.00
N SER A 131 5.94 -12.50 2.57
CA SER A 131 6.69 -11.27 2.35
C SER A 131 6.62 -10.83 0.88
N PRO A 132 5.96 -9.70 0.54
CA PRO A 132 5.91 -9.17 -0.81
C PRO A 132 7.29 -9.00 -1.48
N LEU A 133 8.32 -8.66 -0.70
CA LEU A 133 9.67 -8.38 -1.17
C LEU A 133 10.25 -9.51 -2.05
N PHE A 134 10.06 -10.77 -1.65
CA PHE A 134 10.60 -11.93 -2.40
C PHE A 134 9.81 -12.23 -3.69
N SER A 135 8.74 -11.47 -3.94
CA SER A 135 7.80 -11.67 -5.04
C SER A 135 7.75 -10.48 -5.99
N VAL A 136 8.57 -9.44 -5.77
CA VAL A 136 8.60 -8.20 -6.57
C VAL A 136 8.77 -8.43 -8.08
N PRO A 137 9.56 -9.41 -8.57
CA PRO A 137 9.64 -9.67 -10.01
C PRO A 137 8.28 -9.91 -10.69
N ARG A 138 7.28 -10.42 -9.94
CA ARG A 138 5.93 -10.70 -10.45
C ARG A 138 5.00 -9.49 -10.49
N ILE A 139 5.37 -8.36 -9.91
CA ILE A 139 4.51 -7.17 -9.86
C ILE A 139 4.51 -6.49 -11.24
N HIS A 140 3.35 -6.35 -11.88
CA HIS A 140 3.19 -5.49 -13.06
C HIS A 140 2.34 -4.24 -12.76
N THR A 141 1.51 -4.31 -11.72
CA THR A 141 0.67 -3.20 -11.28
C THR A 141 1.50 -2.00 -10.79
N PRO A 142 1.28 -0.78 -11.32
CA PRO A 142 1.81 0.47 -10.79
C PRO A 142 1.50 0.65 -9.29
N LEU A 143 2.52 0.94 -8.49
CA LEU A 143 2.40 1.00 -7.02
C LEU A 143 2.80 2.38 -6.45
N LEU A 144 1.88 3.02 -5.73
CA LEU A 144 2.16 4.20 -4.91
C LEU A 144 2.42 3.78 -3.46
N ILE A 145 3.65 3.91 -3.00
CA ILE A 145 4.04 3.63 -1.61
C ILE A 145 3.97 4.93 -0.81
N MET A 146 3.39 4.90 0.38
CA MET A 146 3.50 5.98 1.37
C MET A 146 4.12 5.41 2.63
N HIS A 147 5.22 5.97 3.13
CA HIS A 147 5.81 5.52 4.41
C HIS A 147 6.56 6.67 5.08
N ASN A 148 6.16 7.02 6.29
CA ASN A 148 6.75 8.14 7.02
C ASN A 148 8.04 7.74 7.75
N ASP A 149 8.98 8.66 7.85
CA ASP A 149 10.32 8.44 8.42
C ASP A 149 10.35 8.35 9.96
N LYS A 150 9.27 8.78 10.62
CA LYS A 150 9.05 8.63 12.07
C LYS A 150 7.91 7.67 12.39
N ASP A 151 7.61 6.74 11.48
CA ASP A 151 6.67 5.66 11.74
C ASP A 151 7.13 4.84 12.96
N ASN A 152 6.32 4.93 14.01
CA ASN A 152 6.57 4.31 15.30
C ASN A 152 5.93 2.91 15.41
N ALA A 153 5.20 2.48 14.39
CA ALA A 153 4.47 1.22 14.36
C ALA A 153 4.97 0.26 13.28
N VAL A 154 5.56 0.71 12.17
CA VAL A 154 6.19 -0.12 11.13
C VAL A 154 7.53 0.51 10.72
N PRO A 155 8.65 -0.23 10.74
CA PRO A 155 9.94 0.32 10.35
C PRO A 155 9.89 0.94 8.95
N TRP A 156 10.32 2.19 8.82
CA TRP A 156 10.34 2.93 7.56
C TRP A 156 11.09 2.19 6.44
N TYR A 157 12.12 1.43 6.82
CA TYR A 157 12.88 0.58 5.91
C TYR A 157 12.03 -0.45 5.16
N GLN A 158 10.86 -0.85 5.66
CA GLN A 158 9.97 -1.76 4.93
C GLN A 158 9.44 -1.13 3.62
N GLY A 159 9.07 0.15 3.67
CA GLY A 159 8.69 0.91 2.46
C GLY A 159 9.89 1.14 1.54
N ILE A 160 11.06 1.46 2.11
CA ILE A 160 12.32 1.66 1.36
C ILE A 160 12.75 0.38 0.63
N GLU A 161 12.73 -0.78 1.30
CA GLU A 161 13.09 -2.09 0.74
C GLU A 161 12.21 -2.41 -0.48
N LEU A 162 10.89 -2.24 -0.35
CA LEU A 162 9.95 -2.51 -1.45
C LEU A 162 10.14 -1.53 -2.62
N PHE A 163 10.26 -0.23 -2.33
CA PHE A 163 10.48 0.79 -3.34
C PHE A 163 11.76 0.51 -4.13
N ASN A 164 12.87 0.29 -3.44
CA ASN A 164 14.16 0.04 -4.09
C ASN A 164 14.16 -1.27 -4.88
N ALA A 165 13.51 -2.33 -4.39
CA ALA A 165 13.37 -3.58 -5.14
C ALA A 165 12.58 -3.37 -6.45
N MET A 166 11.46 -2.65 -6.39
CA MET A 166 10.69 -2.32 -7.59
C MET A 166 11.46 -1.44 -8.56
N ARG A 167 12.14 -0.40 -8.07
CA ARG A 167 13.01 0.49 -8.88
C ARG A 167 14.14 -0.30 -9.55
N ARG A 168 14.80 -1.20 -8.81
CA ARG A 168 15.88 -2.05 -9.35
C ARG A 168 15.42 -2.91 -10.52
N LEU A 169 14.15 -3.31 -10.52
CA LEU A 169 13.53 -4.12 -11.56
C LEU A 169 12.74 -3.30 -12.59
N ASN A 170 12.97 -1.97 -12.64
CA ASN A 170 12.32 -1.04 -13.57
C ASN A 170 10.78 -1.12 -13.55
N LYS A 171 10.20 -1.45 -12.39
CA LYS A 171 8.73 -1.48 -12.21
C LYS A 171 8.19 -0.06 -11.94
N PRO A 172 6.96 0.27 -12.40
CA PRO A 172 6.33 1.56 -12.11
C PRO A 172 6.03 1.71 -10.62
N VAL A 173 6.75 2.60 -9.94
CA VAL A 173 6.62 2.80 -8.49
C VAL A 173 6.93 4.24 -8.10
N TRP A 174 6.19 4.74 -7.13
CA TRP A 174 6.38 6.04 -6.50
C TRP A 174 6.44 5.90 -4.98
N MET A 175 7.18 6.78 -4.31
CA MET A 175 7.26 6.78 -2.84
C MET A 175 7.01 8.18 -2.30
N LEU A 176 6.05 8.28 -1.38
CA LEU A 176 5.74 9.48 -0.62
C LEU A 176 6.23 9.30 0.81
N VAL A 177 6.99 10.29 1.29
CA VAL A 177 7.53 10.31 2.67
C VAL A 177 7.20 11.65 3.29
N TYR A 178 6.45 11.65 4.39
CA TYR A 178 6.16 12.85 5.16
C TYR A 178 7.07 12.92 6.38
N ASN A 179 8.06 13.81 6.34
CA ASN A 179 9.10 13.87 7.38
C ASN A 179 8.54 14.25 8.75
N GLY A 180 8.94 13.54 9.78
CA GLY A 180 8.47 13.75 11.14
C GLY A 180 7.05 13.25 11.41
N GLN A 181 6.38 12.60 10.46
CA GLN A 181 5.04 12.05 10.69
C GLN A 181 5.11 10.63 11.29
N PRO A 182 4.19 10.29 12.21
CA PRO A 182 4.11 8.96 12.77
C PRO A 182 3.42 7.99 11.80
N HIS A 183 2.99 6.83 12.28
CA HIS A 183 2.37 5.78 11.45
C HIS A 183 1.18 6.24 10.60
N ASN A 184 0.38 7.16 11.13
CA ASN A 184 -0.64 7.88 10.37
C ASN A 184 -0.29 9.36 10.36
N LEU A 185 -0.73 10.07 9.32
CA LEU A 185 -0.59 11.52 9.29
C LEU A 185 -1.32 12.16 10.47
N SER A 186 -0.79 13.28 10.96
CA SER A 186 -1.36 14.10 12.03
C SER A 186 -1.39 15.58 11.67
N ARG A 187 -0.49 16.03 10.78
CA ARG A 187 -0.49 17.40 10.28
C ARG A 187 -1.48 17.57 9.14
N ARG A 188 -2.34 18.58 9.26
CA ARG A 188 -3.38 18.88 8.26
C ARG A 188 -2.82 19.15 6.86
N ALA A 189 -1.64 19.77 6.77
CA ALA A 189 -0.98 20.03 5.49
C ALA A 189 -0.62 18.73 4.77
N ASP A 190 -0.05 17.76 5.49
CA ASP A 190 0.33 16.46 4.94
C ASP A 190 -0.90 15.65 4.50
N GLU A 191 -1.98 15.68 5.30
CA GLU A 191 -3.24 15.03 4.93
C GLU A 191 -3.81 15.56 3.61
N LYS A 192 -3.77 16.88 3.41
CA LYS A 192 -4.23 17.53 2.18
C LYS A 192 -3.36 17.15 0.99
N ASP A 193 -2.04 17.17 1.15
CA ASP A 193 -1.10 16.76 0.11
C ASP A 193 -1.31 15.29 -0.28
N LEU A 194 -1.39 14.37 0.69
CA LEU A 194 -1.63 12.95 0.43
C LEU A 194 -2.97 12.74 -0.28
N THR A 195 -4.03 13.42 0.15
CA THR A 195 -5.35 13.33 -0.50
C THR A 195 -5.27 13.71 -1.97
N ARG A 196 -4.58 14.82 -2.29
CA ARG A 196 -4.41 15.30 -3.67
C ARG A 196 -3.55 14.34 -4.50
N ARG A 197 -2.42 13.87 -3.97
CA ARG A 197 -1.53 12.93 -4.68
C ARG A 197 -2.22 11.59 -4.95
N MET A 198 -2.93 11.04 -3.97
CA MET A 198 -3.70 9.82 -4.17
C MET A 198 -4.79 10.02 -5.21
N GLN A 199 -5.52 11.14 -5.16
CA GLN A 199 -6.52 11.43 -6.18
C GLN A 199 -5.90 11.50 -7.57
N GLN A 200 -4.82 12.27 -7.76
CA GLN A 200 -4.17 12.38 -9.07
C GLN A 200 -3.63 11.05 -9.57
N PHE A 201 -3.08 10.22 -8.67
CA PHE A 201 -2.61 8.88 -9.00
C PHE A 201 -3.75 7.98 -9.49
N PHE A 202 -4.88 7.95 -8.78
CA PHE A 202 -6.03 7.16 -9.20
C PHE A 202 -6.71 7.75 -10.45
N ASP A 203 -6.87 9.06 -10.55
CA ASP A 203 -7.49 9.71 -11.72
C ASP A 203 -6.65 9.46 -12.99
N TYR A 204 -5.31 9.50 -12.91
CA TYR A 204 -4.44 9.16 -14.04
C TYR A 204 -4.68 7.74 -14.54
N PHE A 205 -4.63 6.74 -13.64
CA PHE A 205 -4.74 5.33 -14.03
C PHE A 205 -6.17 4.86 -14.29
N LEU A 206 -7.16 5.44 -13.63
CA LEU A 206 -8.56 4.96 -13.61
C LEU A 206 -9.53 5.91 -14.32
N LYS A 207 -9.11 7.11 -14.70
CA LYS A 207 -9.92 8.05 -15.49
C LYS A 207 -9.19 8.59 -16.72
N GLY A 208 -7.91 8.31 -16.88
CA GLY A 208 -7.12 8.78 -18.02
C GLY A 208 -6.90 10.28 -18.02
N THR A 209 -6.88 10.93 -16.84
CA THR A 209 -6.43 12.32 -16.75
C THR A 209 -4.96 12.42 -17.14
N ALA A 210 -4.46 13.62 -17.42
CA ALA A 210 -3.04 13.80 -17.67
C ALA A 210 -2.17 13.44 -16.45
N GLU A 211 -0.94 12.98 -16.70
CA GLU A 211 0.01 12.62 -15.65
C GLU A 211 0.45 13.87 -14.87
N PRO A 212 0.39 13.87 -13.53
CA PRO A 212 0.86 15.00 -12.74
C PRO A 212 2.39 15.07 -12.74
N LYS A 213 2.94 16.29 -12.72
CA LYS A 213 4.39 16.55 -12.74
C LYS A 213 5.17 15.75 -11.69
N TRP A 214 4.62 15.64 -10.47
CA TRP A 214 5.27 14.89 -9.39
C TRP A 214 5.41 13.39 -9.67
N MET A 215 4.51 12.79 -10.45
CA MET A 215 4.61 11.37 -10.83
C MET A 215 5.71 11.20 -11.88
N LYS A 216 5.73 12.07 -12.89
CA LYS A 216 6.66 11.95 -14.01
C LYS A 216 8.11 12.24 -13.63
N GLN A 217 8.33 13.31 -12.87
CA GLN A 217 9.68 13.85 -12.62
C GLN A 217 10.15 13.62 -11.18
N GLY A 218 9.24 13.31 -10.25
CA GLY A 218 9.52 13.43 -8.82
C GLY A 218 9.66 14.89 -8.38
N ILE A 219 9.81 15.10 -7.07
CA ILE A 219 10.10 16.42 -6.48
C ILE A 219 11.47 16.36 -5.81
N PRO A 220 12.45 17.18 -6.25
CA PRO A 220 13.75 17.26 -5.59
C PRO A 220 13.61 17.60 -4.11
N ALA A 221 14.49 17.05 -3.28
CA ALA A 221 14.44 17.30 -1.83
C ALA A 221 14.57 18.80 -1.48
N VAL A 222 15.29 19.56 -2.30
CA VAL A 222 15.49 21.02 -2.15
C VAL A 222 14.23 21.84 -2.44
N ASP A 223 13.29 21.28 -3.20
CA ASP A 223 12.04 21.93 -3.59
C ASP A 223 10.85 21.46 -2.74
N LYS A 224 11.09 20.51 -1.82
CA LYS A 224 10.05 19.97 -0.95
C LYS A 224 9.40 21.07 -0.11
N GLY A 225 8.09 21.20 -0.24
CA GLY A 225 7.29 22.23 0.44
C GLY A 225 7.32 23.61 -0.25
N ARG A 226 8.04 23.74 -1.37
CA ARG A 226 8.04 24.93 -2.25
C ARG A 226 7.31 24.63 -3.55
N ASP A 227 7.73 23.58 -4.24
CA ASP A 227 7.04 23.01 -5.40
C ASP A 227 6.40 21.67 -5.01
N PHE A 228 5.09 21.57 -5.21
CA PHE A 228 4.36 20.33 -4.94
C PHE A 228 4.24 19.44 -6.18
N GLY A 229 4.47 20.00 -7.37
CA GLY A 229 4.33 19.38 -8.69
C GLY A 229 2.94 18.85 -8.98
N PHE A 230 1.91 19.59 -8.54
CA PHE A 230 0.53 19.18 -8.74
C PHE A 230 -0.03 19.56 -10.11
N GLU A 231 0.71 20.32 -10.90
CA GLU A 231 0.36 20.67 -12.27
C GLU A 231 0.22 19.39 -13.10
N LEU A 232 -0.79 19.37 -13.96
CA LEU A 232 -0.97 18.30 -14.92
C LEU A 232 -0.17 18.66 -16.17
N GLU A 233 0.61 17.71 -16.66
CA GLU A 233 1.34 17.89 -17.91
C GLU A 233 0.35 18.01 -19.08
N LYS A 234 0.67 18.85 -20.07
CA LYS A 234 -0.17 19.04 -21.26
C LYS A 234 0.05 17.91 -22.27
#